data_AF-A0A235EXX3-F1
#
_entry.id   AF-A0A235EXX3-F1
#
_cell.length_a   1.000
_cell.length_b   1.000
_cell.length_c   1.000
_cell.angle_alpha   90.00
_cell.angle_beta   90.00
_cell.angle_gamma   90.00
#
_symmetry.space_group_name_H-M   'P 1'
#
loop_
_entity.id
_entity.type
_entity.pdbx_description
1 polymer ?
#
loop_
_entity_poly.entity_id
_entity_poly.type
_entity_poly.pdbx_seq_one_letter_code
_entity_poly.pdbx_strand_id
1 'polypeptide(L)'
;MLPVSLTYDDLLRLIRVCAGVALFVTAGILIFRWGELQVAPMKVLSQTALTAIGVPPLLLLPFSRLNWTRPWLAWLLGRRMVHGLWCGELITDFKSGDDFKLMDPIPIAFVIKQTYFFLTIQSYTATQPAHSTLEALAVEPRSARAQLRYVFEMQRLHFGEDKITIGHGDLRLTSGDSRLEGHYWTNSPTRGQIWLELITRDCAGVDSFADAQRIISKHTKLVEAA
;
A
#
# COMPACT_ATOMS: atom_id res chain seq x y z
N MET A 1 -15.12 2.07 7.51
CA MET A 1 -14.74 3.10 6.50
C MET A 1 -13.28 2.86 6.16
N LEU A 2 -12.90 2.74 4.88
CA LEU A 2 -11.48 2.60 4.54
C LEU A 2 -10.84 4.00 4.52
N PRO A 3 -9.77 4.24 5.29
CA PRO A 3 -9.09 5.52 5.28
C PRO A 3 -8.45 5.77 3.90
N VAL A 4 -8.65 6.96 3.35
CA VAL A 4 -8.01 7.37 2.10
C VAL A 4 -6.57 7.76 2.41
N SER A 5 -5.62 7.05 1.78
CA SER A 5 -4.17 7.14 2.00
C SER A 5 -3.45 7.99 0.94
N LEU A 6 -4.11 9.05 0.45
CA LEU A 6 -3.56 9.91 -0.61
C LEU A 6 -2.78 11.08 -0.03
N THR A 7 -1.56 11.26 -0.54
CA THR A 7 -0.79 12.48 -0.31
C THR A 7 -1.22 13.59 -1.28
N TYR A 8 -0.88 14.84 -0.95
CA TYR A 8 -1.12 15.97 -1.84
C TYR A 8 -0.41 15.80 -3.20
N ASP A 9 0.82 15.29 -3.18
CA ASP A 9 1.59 15.04 -4.40
C ASP A 9 0.96 13.95 -5.28
N ASP A 10 0.43 12.88 -4.66
CA ASP A 10 -0.32 11.85 -5.37
C ASP A 10 -1.61 12.41 -6.01
N LEU A 11 -2.29 13.34 -5.32
CA LEU A 11 -3.47 13.99 -5.87
C LEU A 11 -3.13 14.85 -7.08
N LEU A 12 -2.05 15.64 -7.01
CA LEU A 12 -1.59 16.46 -8.14
C LEU A 12 -1.17 15.60 -9.33
N ARG A 13 -0.47 14.49 -9.09
CA ARG A 13 -0.11 13.53 -10.15
C ARG A 13 -1.34 12.94 -10.81
N LEU A 14 -2.36 12.59 -10.03
CA LEU A 14 -3.63 12.10 -10.56
C LEU A 14 -4.28 13.13 -11.47
N ILE A 15 -4.37 14.39 -11.02
CA ILE A 15 -4.97 15.48 -11.79
C ILE A 15 -4.22 15.69 -13.11
N ARG A 16 -2.89 15.67 -13.10
CA ARG A 16 -2.07 15.80 -14.32
C ARG A 16 -2.33 14.66 -15.32
N VAL A 17 -2.46 13.43 -14.83
CA VAL A 17 -2.77 12.27 -15.68
C VAL A 17 -4.18 12.38 -16.25
N CYS A 18 -5.16 12.76 -15.44
CA CYS A 18 -6.53 13.02 -15.91
C CYS A 18 -6.58 14.13 -16.97
N ALA A 19 -5.82 15.22 -16.78
CA ALA A 19 -5.71 16.30 -17.75
C ALA A 19 -5.06 15.82 -19.06
N GLY A 20 -4.01 15.00 -18.98
CA GLY A 20 -3.37 14.38 -20.14
C GLY A 20 -4.31 13.46 -20.92
N VAL A 21 -5.08 12.62 -20.21
CA VAL A 21 -6.11 11.76 -20.83
C VAL A 21 -7.20 12.59 -21.48
N ALA A 22 -7.69 13.64 -20.82
CA ALA A 22 -8.71 14.53 -21.39
C ALA A 22 -8.20 15.21 -22.67
N LEU A 23 -6.95 15.66 -22.69
CA LEU A 23 -6.32 16.26 -23.87
C LEU A 23 -6.17 15.23 -25.01
N PHE A 24 -5.72 14.02 -24.69
CA PHE A 24 -5.59 12.95 -25.68
C PHE A 24 -6.94 12.55 -26.30
N VAL A 25 -7.99 12.42 -25.49
CA VAL A 25 -9.35 12.17 -25.95
C VAL A 25 -9.86 13.31 -26.81
N THR A 26 -9.62 14.56 -26.39
CA THR A 26 -10.00 15.75 -27.16
C THR A 26 -9.33 15.76 -28.53
N ALA A 27 -8.01 15.56 -28.57
CA ALA A 27 -7.24 15.50 -29.81
C ALA A 27 -7.73 14.37 -30.73
N GLY A 28 -7.97 13.18 -30.18
CA GLY A 28 -8.51 12.04 -30.94
C GLY A 28 -9.88 12.33 -31.56
N ILE A 29 -10.79 12.94 -30.80
CA ILE A 29 -12.13 13.32 -31.29
C ILE A 29 -12.02 14.39 -32.38
N LEU A 30 -11.16 15.39 -32.21
CA LEU A 30 -10.96 16.46 -33.19
C LEU A 30 -10.36 15.94 -34.50
N ILE A 31 -9.39 15.02 -34.43
CA ILE A 31 -8.82 14.37 -35.61
C ILE A 31 -9.86 13.52 -36.33
N PHE A 32 -10.64 12.71 -35.58
CA PHE A 32 -11.66 11.85 -36.15
C PHE A 32 -12.81 12.64 -36.79
N ARG A 33 -13.21 13.76 -36.19
CA ARG A 33 -14.31 14.63 -36.67
C ARG A 33 -13.82 15.83 -37.47
N TRP A 34 -12.63 15.74 -38.07
CA TRP A 34 -12.02 16.86 -38.81
C TRP A 34 -12.93 17.42 -39.90
N GLY A 35 -13.63 16.55 -40.64
CA GLY A 35 -14.57 16.98 -41.68
C GLY A 35 -15.80 17.73 -41.14
N GLU A 36 -16.35 17.29 -40.01
CA GLU A 36 -17.51 17.93 -39.37
C GLU A 36 -17.13 19.23 -38.62
N LEU A 37 -15.86 19.35 -38.20
CA LEU A 37 -15.35 20.56 -37.56
C LEU A 37 -15.42 21.77 -38.50
N GLN A 38 -15.21 21.57 -39.80
CA GLN A 38 -15.29 22.62 -40.82
C GLN A 38 -16.73 23.11 -41.04
N VAL A 39 -17.72 22.24 -40.84
CA VAL A 39 -19.14 22.51 -41.14
C VAL A 39 -19.89 23.03 -39.92
N ALA A 40 -19.62 22.48 -38.73
CA ALA A 40 -20.36 22.81 -37.50
C ALA A 40 -19.43 22.89 -36.27
N PRO A 41 -18.51 23.88 -36.21
CA PRO A 41 -17.46 23.95 -35.20
C PRO A 41 -18.01 24.03 -33.77
N MET A 42 -19.06 24.84 -33.52
CA MET A 42 -19.64 25.00 -32.18
C MET A 42 -20.25 23.71 -31.63
N LYS A 43 -20.89 22.91 -32.49
CA LYS A 43 -21.47 21.62 -32.11
C LYS A 43 -20.39 20.60 -31.77
N VAL A 44 -19.34 20.52 -32.60
CA VAL A 44 -18.22 19.60 -32.36
C VAL A 44 -17.46 19.99 -31.09
N LEU A 45 -17.17 21.27 -30.88
CA LEU A 45 -16.45 21.76 -29.69
C LEU A 45 -17.23 21.50 -28.39
N SER A 46 -18.52 21.83 -28.35
CA SER A 46 -19.37 21.59 -27.16
C SER A 46 -19.49 20.11 -26.80
N GLN A 47 -19.69 19.24 -27.81
CA GLN A 47 -19.75 17.79 -27.60
C GLN A 47 -18.39 17.21 -27.15
N THR A 48 -17.29 17.74 -27.70
CA THR A 48 -15.93 17.32 -27.31
C THR A 48 -15.60 17.76 -25.90
N ALA A 49 -15.98 18.97 -25.49
CA ALA A 49 -15.78 19.46 -24.13
C ALA A 49 -16.53 18.59 -23.10
N LEU A 50 -17.80 18.26 -23.37
CA LEU A 50 -18.60 17.44 -22.46
C LEU A 50 -18.04 16.03 -22.31
N THR A 51 -17.60 15.42 -23.42
CA THR A 51 -16.97 14.09 -23.42
C THR A 51 -15.61 14.10 -22.72
N ALA A 52 -14.77 15.11 -22.97
CA ALA A 52 -13.47 15.26 -22.33
C ALA A 52 -13.57 15.41 -20.80
N ILE A 53 -14.63 16.05 -20.29
CA ILE A 53 -14.88 16.16 -18.85
C ILE A 53 -15.43 14.85 -18.26
N GLY A 54 -16.27 14.12 -19.01
CA GLY A 54 -16.92 12.89 -18.52
C GLY A 54 -16.03 11.66 -18.50
N VAL A 55 -15.04 11.56 -19.41
CA VAL A 55 -14.19 10.37 -19.54
C VAL A 55 -13.26 10.13 -18.35
N PRO A 56 -12.54 11.13 -17.79
CA PRO A 56 -11.61 10.89 -16.69
C PRO A 56 -12.28 10.31 -15.42
N PRO A 57 -13.43 10.84 -14.92
CA PRO A 57 -14.13 10.23 -13.79
C PRO A 57 -14.60 8.79 -14.08
N LEU A 58 -15.05 8.52 -15.31
CA LEU A 58 -15.48 7.19 -15.72
C LEU A 58 -14.34 6.17 -15.69
N LEU A 59 -13.13 6.57 -16.10
CA LEU A 59 -11.92 5.75 -16.02
C LEU A 59 -11.42 5.60 -14.58
N LEU A 60 -11.61 6.62 -13.73
CA LEU A 60 -11.19 6.59 -12.34
C LEU A 60 -11.94 5.57 -11.48
N LEU A 61 -13.22 5.31 -11.78
CA LEU A 61 -14.03 4.36 -11.03
C LEU A 61 -13.45 2.92 -11.03
N PRO A 62 -13.22 2.26 -12.18
CA PRO A 62 -12.59 0.95 -12.20
C PRO A 62 -11.13 1.02 -11.72
N PHE A 63 -10.44 2.12 -12.01
CA PHE A 63 -9.07 2.35 -11.56
C PHE A 63 -8.92 2.37 -10.04
N SER A 64 -9.89 2.97 -9.34
CA SER A 64 -9.91 3.05 -7.87
C SER A 64 -10.04 1.69 -7.20
N ARG A 65 -10.68 0.72 -7.86
CA ARG A 65 -10.94 -0.64 -7.34
C ARG A 65 -9.88 -1.64 -7.77
N LEU A 66 -9.03 -1.29 -8.72
CA LEU A 66 -8.01 -2.18 -9.22
C LEU A 66 -6.92 -2.37 -8.16
N ASN A 67 -6.62 -3.62 -7.82
CA ASN A 67 -5.49 -3.93 -6.97
C ASN A 67 -4.20 -3.62 -7.71
N TRP A 68 -3.31 -2.88 -7.06
CA TRP A 68 -2.02 -2.53 -7.64
C TRP A 68 -1.03 -3.69 -7.47
N THR A 69 -1.22 -4.74 -8.27
CA THR A 69 -0.31 -5.89 -8.34
C THR A 69 0.73 -5.74 -9.44
N ARG A 70 0.51 -4.83 -10.39
CA ARG A 70 1.38 -4.67 -11.57
C ARG A 70 2.32 -3.46 -11.41
N PRO A 71 3.65 -3.65 -11.52
CA PRO A 71 4.62 -2.58 -11.29
C PRO A 71 4.57 -1.46 -12.35
N TRP A 72 4.08 -1.73 -13.57
CA TRP A 72 3.95 -0.70 -14.61
C TRP A 72 2.91 0.37 -14.25
N LEU A 73 1.87 0.03 -13.49
CA LEU A 73 0.86 0.99 -13.01
C LEU A 73 1.48 1.93 -11.98
N ALA A 74 2.30 1.36 -11.09
CA ALA A 74 3.06 2.12 -10.10
C ALA A 74 4.06 3.08 -10.76
N TRP A 75 4.74 2.61 -11.81
CA TRP A 75 5.64 3.43 -12.61
C TRP A 75 4.91 4.58 -13.34
N LEU A 76 3.79 4.29 -14.02
CA LEU A 76 3.01 5.29 -14.77
C LEU A 76 2.57 6.48 -13.90
N LEU A 77 2.26 6.22 -12.64
CA LEU A 77 1.76 7.22 -11.69
C LEU A 77 2.84 7.72 -10.72
N GLY A 78 4.07 7.21 -10.86
CA GLY A 78 5.22 7.56 -10.03
C GLY A 78 5.06 7.20 -8.55
N ARG A 79 4.11 6.31 -8.20
CA ARG A 79 3.82 5.95 -6.81
C ARG A 79 4.53 4.65 -6.45
N ARG A 80 5.11 4.59 -5.25
CA ARG A 80 5.89 3.43 -4.79
C ARG A 80 4.97 2.26 -4.45
N MET A 81 5.45 1.03 -4.67
CA MET A 81 4.64 -0.18 -4.58
C MET A 81 4.97 -0.98 -3.31
N VAL A 82 4.05 -0.98 -2.35
CA VAL A 82 4.14 -1.78 -1.12
C VAL A 82 3.19 -2.97 -1.10
N HIS A 83 2.34 -3.12 -2.11
CA HIS A 83 1.41 -4.25 -2.22
C HIS A 83 2.15 -5.60 -2.14
N GLY A 84 1.67 -6.52 -1.31
CA GLY A 84 2.17 -7.90 -1.26
C GLY A 84 2.15 -8.52 0.13
N LEU A 85 2.66 -9.75 0.18
CA LEU A 85 2.99 -10.47 1.41
C LEU A 85 4.45 -10.19 1.77
N TRP A 86 4.64 -9.72 3.00
CA TRP A 86 5.92 -9.36 3.59
C TRP A 86 6.15 -10.19 4.84
N CYS A 87 7.38 -10.64 5.07
CA CYS A 87 7.69 -11.48 6.22
C CYS A 87 9.03 -11.11 6.81
N GLY A 88 9.18 -11.32 8.11
CA GLY A 88 10.43 -11.09 8.81
C GLY A 88 10.23 -11.12 10.31
N GLU A 89 10.94 -10.24 11.01
CA GLU A 89 11.12 -10.34 12.45
C GLU A 89 10.92 -9.00 13.16
N LEU A 90 10.38 -9.10 14.36
CA LEU A 90 10.16 -8.01 15.27
C LEU A 90 11.08 -8.19 16.48
N ILE A 91 11.99 -7.23 16.66
CA ILE A 91 13.00 -7.24 17.72
C ILE A 91 12.55 -6.21 18.76
N THR A 92 12.29 -6.65 20.00
CA THR A 92 11.85 -5.75 21.06
C THR A 92 13.03 -5.29 21.91
N ASP A 93 13.02 -4.01 22.27
CA ASP A 93 13.97 -3.44 23.24
C ASP A 93 13.54 -3.74 24.69
N PHE A 94 12.38 -4.37 24.88
CA PHE A 94 11.86 -4.73 26.18
C PHE A 94 12.70 -5.85 26.80
N LYS A 95 13.18 -5.61 28.01
CA LYS A 95 13.92 -6.58 28.81
C LYS A 95 12.94 -7.20 29.79
N SER A 96 12.74 -8.52 29.71
CA SER A 96 12.00 -9.25 30.73
C SER A 96 12.85 -9.35 32.00
N GLY A 97 12.23 -9.48 33.19
CA GLY A 97 12.87 -9.28 34.50
C GLY A 97 14.10 -10.15 34.83
N ASP A 98 14.85 -9.66 35.83
CA ASP A 98 16.10 -10.11 36.50
C ASP A 98 17.31 -10.52 35.63
N ASP A 99 17.12 -11.25 34.55
CA ASP A 99 18.17 -11.51 33.57
C ASP A 99 18.03 -10.49 32.45
N PHE A 100 19.03 -9.62 32.26
CA PHE A 100 19.15 -8.64 31.17
C PHE A 100 19.22 -9.28 29.76
N LYS A 101 18.59 -10.43 29.53
CA LYS A 101 18.55 -11.18 28.29
C LYS A 101 17.55 -10.52 27.33
N LEU A 102 18.03 -10.21 26.14
CA LEU A 102 17.17 -9.78 25.02
C LEU A 102 16.16 -10.88 24.72
N MET A 103 14.90 -10.51 24.48
CA MET A 103 13.90 -11.44 24.00
C MET A 103 14.26 -11.94 22.60
N ASP A 104 13.91 -13.18 22.31
CA ASP A 104 14.10 -13.75 20.97
C ASP A 104 13.25 -12.98 19.94
N PRO A 105 13.74 -12.81 18.69
CA PRO A 105 12.98 -12.16 17.63
C PRO A 105 11.63 -12.83 17.40
N ILE A 106 10.57 -12.02 17.27
CA ILE A 106 9.21 -12.51 17.07
C ILE A 106 8.93 -12.53 15.57
N PRO A 107 8.60 -13.69 14.97
CA PRO A 107 8.31 -13.76 13.55
C PRO A 107 6.96 -13.10 13.26
N ILE A 108 6.92 -12.28 12.21
CA ILE A 108 5.75 -11.50 11.83
C ILE A 108 5.56 -11.50 10.31
N ALA A 109 4.30 -11.52 9.88
CA ALA A 109 3.91 -11.44 8.48
C ALA A 109 2.95 -10.27 8.25
N PHE A 110 3.21 -9.44 7.25
CA PHE A 110 2.36 -8.33 6.84
C PHE A 110 1.72 -8.65 5.48
N VAL A 111 0.39 -8.56 5.44
CA VAL A 111 -0.38 -8.54 4.20
C VAL A 111 -0.74 -7.10 3.91
N ILE A 112 -0.07 -6.51 2.92
CA ILE A 112 -0.27 -5.13 2.51
C ILE A 112 -1.09 -5.10 1.23
N LYS A 113 -2.32 -4.59 1.32
CA LYS A 113 -3.20 -4.39 0.17
C LYS A 113 -3.20 -2.91 -0.20
N GLN A 114 -2.62 -2.61 -1.35
CA GLN A 114 -2.56 -1.26 -1.90
C GLN A 114 -3.44 -1.16 -3.17
N THR A 115 -4.29 -0.12 -3.19
CA THR A 115 -4.91 0.45 -4.39
C THR A 115 -4.40 1.88 -4.55
N TYR A 116 -4.88 2.63 -5.55
CA TYR A 116 -4.47 4.03 -5.68
C TYR A 116 -4.90 4.89 -4.49
N PHE A 117 -6.11 4.67 -3.97
CA PHE A 117 -6.67 5.50 -2.91
C PHE A 117 -6.46 4.89 -1.53
N PHE A 118 -6.42 3.56 -1.44
CA PHE A 118 -6.46 2.85 -0.17
C PHE A 118 -5.19 2.04 0.04
N LEU A 119 -4.79 1.99 1.31
CA LEU A 119 -3.70 1.17 1.78
C LEU A 119 -4.21 0.49 3.04
N THR A 120 -4.04 -0.82 3.11
CA THR A 120 -4.46 -1.60 4.27
C THR A 120 -3.35 -2.54 4.66
N ILE A 121 -3.01 -2.56 5.94
CA ILE A 121 -1.97 -3.43 6.49
C ILE A 121 -2.59 -4.36 7.52
N GLN A 122 -2.49 -5.66 7.27
CA GLN A 122 -2.86 -6.68 8.25
C GLN A 122 -1.58 -7.37 8.71
N SER A 123 -1.34 -7.38 10.00
CA SER A 123 -0.16 -8.02 10.59
C SER A 123 -0.58 -9.30 11.33
N TYR A 124 0.20 -10.35 11.12
CA TYR A 124 -0.05 -11.66 11.68
C TYR A 124 1.18 -12.10 12.45
N THR A 125 0.97 -12.48 13.71
CA THR A 125 1.94 -13.19 14.54
C THR A 125 1.38 -14.56 14.89
N ALA A 126 2.24 -15.47 15.37
CA ALA A 126 1.80 -16.82 15.75
C ALA A 126 0.70 -16.84 16.82
N THR A 127 0.67 -15.81 17.67
CA THR A 127 -0.22 -15.76 18.83
C THR A 127 -1.43 -14.85 18.58
N GLN A 128 -1.30 -13.79 17.78
CA GLN A 128 -2.33 -12.75 17.68
C GLN A 128 -2.37 -12.13 16.26
N PRO A 129 -3.56 -12.07 15.62
CA PRO A 129 -3.77 -11.19 14.48
C PRO A 129 -3.90 -9.74 14.97
N ALA A 130 -3.36 -8.81 14.19
CA ALA A 130 -3.48 -7.39 14.44
C ALA A 130 -3.92 -6.68 13.15
N HIS A 131 -4.77 -5.67 13.32
CA HIS A 131 -5.32 -4.93 12.19
C HIS A 131 -4.88 -3.47 12.29
N SER A 132 -4.55 -2.88 11.14
CA SER A 132 -4.21 -1.46 11.06
C SER A 132 -5.47 -0.62 10.90
N THR A 133 -5.50 0.50 11.62
CA THR A 133 -6.63 1.43 11.64
C THR A 133 -6.34 2.67 10.78
N LEU A 134 -5.06 3.04 10.66
CA LEU A 134 -4.61 4.16 9.83
C LEU A 134 -3.30 3.79 9.13
N GLU A 135 -3.25 4.01 7.82
CA GLU A 135 -2.08 3.72 7.00
C GLU A 135 -1.78 4.87 6.02
N ALA A 136 -0.52 5.28 5.95
CA ALA A 136 -0.06 6.31 5.03
C ALA A 136 1.29 5.89 4.41
N LEU A 137 1.38 6.00 3.09
CA LEU A 137 2.64 5.88 2.37
C LEU A 137 3.03 7.26 1.85
N ALA A 138 4.10 7.82 2.39
CA ALA A 138 4.64 9.11 1.98
C ALA A 138 5.98 8.91 1.26
N VAL A 139 6.20 9.62 0.16
CA VAL A 139 7.49 9.65 -0.53
C VAL A 139 8.06 11.04 -0.40
N GLU A 140 9.18 11.16 0.29
CA GLU A 140 9.86 12.44 0.47
C GLU A 140 10.46 12.90 -0.88
N PRO A 141 10.01 14.02 -1.45
CA PRO A 141 10.40 14.44 -2.80
C PRO A 141 11.89 14.73 -2.95
N ARG A 142 12.56 15.18 -1.88
CA ARG A 142 13.99 15.53 -1.91
C ARG A 142 14.93 14.33 -1.80
N SER A 143 14.50 13.29 -1.10
CA SER A 143 15.38 12.14 -0.78
C SER A 143 14.92 10.83 -1.41
N ALA A 144 13.81 10.84 -2.15
CA ALA A 144 13.14 9.67 -2.70
C ALA A 144 12.88 8.57 -1.64
N ARG A 145 12.85 8.94 -0.36
CA ARG A 145 12.61 8.01 0.75
C ARG A 145 11.12 7.76 0.86
N ALA A 146 10.72 6.52 0.62
CA ALA A 146 9.36 6.06 0.86
C ALA A 146 9.23 5.60 2.31
N GLN A 147 8.34 6.24 3.06
CA GLN A 147 8.00 5.92 4.44
C GLN A 147 6.56 5.41 4.51
N LEU A 148 6.42 4.22 5.06
CA LEU A 148 5.17 3.57 5.39
C LEU A 148 4.90 3.76 6.88
N ARG A 149 3.93 4.61 7.20
CA ARG A 149 3.49 4.87 8.57
C ARG A 149 2.16 4.21 8.80
N TYR A 150 2.01 3.52 9.92
CA TYR A 150 0.75 2.88 10.26
C TYR A 150 0.47 2.89 11.75
N VAL A 151 -0.82 2.85 12.08
CA VAL A 151 -1.32 2.68 13.44
C VAL A 151 -2.07 1.37 13.47
N PHE A 152 -1.73 0.50 14.41
CA PHE A 152 -2.33 -0.81 14.56
C PHE A 152 -2.96 -0.97 15.93
N GLU A 153 -4.03 -1.76 15.96
CA GLU A 153 -4.73 -2.13 17.16
C GLU A 153 -4.59 -3.63 17.39
N MET A 154 -4.19 -3.99 18.60
CA MET A 154 -4.17 -5.37 19.07
C MET A 154 -5.20 -5.50 20.18
N GLN A 155 -6.17 -6.39 19.97
CA GLN A 155 -7.17 -6.72 20.98
C GLN A 155 -6.75 -8.04 21.64
N ARG A 156 -6.45 -7.99 22.94
CA ARG A 156 -6.30 -9.21 23.74
C ARG A 156 -7.63 -9.45 24.42
N LEU A 157 -8.36 -10.45 23.92
CA LEU A 157 -9.60 -10.95 24.49
C LEU A 157 -9.31 -12.33 25.10
N HIS A 158 -8.72 -12.37 26.30
CA HIS A 158 -8.45 -13.63 26.98
C HIS A 158 -8.73 -13.51 28.48
N PHE A 159 -9.55 -14.42 29.01
CA PHE A 159 -9.88 -14.57 30.44
C PHE A 159 -10.26 -13.28 31.20
N GLY A 160 -11.11 -12.44 30.62
CA GLY A 160 -11.69 -11.27 31.32
C GLY A 160 -10.82 -10.01 31.30
N GLU A 161 -9.68 -10.03 30.60
CA GLU A 161 -8.99 -8.80 30.21
C GLU A 161 -9.48 -8.34 28.83
N ASP A 162 -10.07 -7.14 28.78
CA ASP A 162 -10.36 -6.40 27.56
C ASP A 162 -9.28 -5.33 27.35
N LYS A 163 -8.06 -5.77 27.02
CA LYS A 163 -6.94 -4.85 26.81
C LYS A 163 -6.73 -4.55 25.34
N ILE A 164 -6.98 -3.29 24.99
CA ILE A 164 -6.66 -2.73 23.67
C ILE A 164 -5.27 -2.10 23.73
N THR A 165 -4.34 -2.62 22.92
CA THR A 165 -3.01 -2.04 22.74
C THR A 165 -2.97 -1.34 21.40
N ILE A 166 -2.65 -0.05 21.42
CA ILE A 166 -2.48 0.75 20.20
C ILE A 166 -0.99 0.90 19.95
N GLY A 167 -0.57 0.57 18.75
CA GLY A 167 0.80 0.69 18.29
C GLY A 167 0.94 1.56 17.07
N HIS A 168 2.13 2.09 16.89
CA HIS A 168 2.54 2.89 15.75
C HIS A 168 3.78 2.24 15.15
N GLY A 169 3.85 2.20 13.82
CA GLY A 169 5.03 1.80 13.08
C GLY A 169 5.44 2.87 12.08
N ASP A 170 6.74 3.10 11.98
CA ASP A 170 7.37 3.93 10.95
C ASP A 170 8.43 3.10 10.23
N LEU A 171 8.07 2.62 9.04
CA LEU A 171 8.88 1.73 8.22
C LEU A 171 9.36 2.46 6.97
N ARG A 172 10.62 2.28 6.63
CA ARG A 172 11.21 2.78 5.40
C ARG A 172 11.24 1.67 4.37
N LEU A 173 10.77 1.98 3.17
CA LEU A 173 10.86 1.10 2.01
C LEU A 173 12.22 1.28 1.33
N THR A 174 13.03 0.23 1.34
CA THR A 174 14.41 0.19 0.85
C THR A 174 14.58 -0.91 -0.22
N SER A 175 15.81 -1.05 -0.73
CA SER A 175 16.20 -2.11 -1.68
C SER A 175 15.32 -2.23 -2.94
N GLY A 176 14.87 -1.12 -3.50
CA GLY A 176 14.04 -1.16 -4.72
C GLY A 176 12.63 -1.71 -4.50
N ASP A 177 12.03 -1.41 -3.35
CA ASP A 177 10.66 -1.82 -2.97
C ASP A 177 10.51 -3.28 -2.56
N SER A 178 11.61 -3.92 -2.12
CA SER A 178 11.63 -5.31 -1.64
C SER A 178 11.91 -5.47 -0.15
N ARG A 179 12.31 -4.40 0.55
CA ARG A 179 12.57 -4.43 2.00
C ARG A 179 11.85 -3.30 2.72
N LEU A 180 11.26 -3.60 3.86
CA LEU A 180 10.67 -2.64 4.80
C LEU A 180 11.41 -2.77 6.13
N GLU A 181 12.00 -1.68 6.60
CA GLU A 181 12.75 -1.66 7.86
C GLU A 181 12.44 -0.40 8.66
N GLY A 182 12.36 -0.50 9.98
CA GLY A 182 12.09 0.67 10.81
C GLY A 182 11.76 0.32 12.24
N HIS A 183 10.96 1.18 12.87
CA HIS A 183 10.68 1.11 14.30
C HIS A 183 9.19 1.03 14.58
N TYR A 184 8.85 0.44 15.71
CA TYR A 184 7.50 0.46 16.26
C TYR A 184 7.52 0.85 17.74
N TRP A 185 6.41 1.40 18.21
CA TRP A 185 6.17 1.69 19.61
C TRP A 185 4.69 1.54 19.92
N THR A 186 4.34 1.21 21.15
CA THR A 186 2.94 1.09 21.58
C THR A 186 2.63 2.04 22.73
N ASN A 187 1.35 2.12 23.09
CA ASN A 187 0.88 2.78 24.31
C ASN A 187 1.22 2.00 25.60
N SER A 188 1.80 0.81 25.47
CA SER A 188 2.47 0.04 26.53
C SER A 188 3.99 0.29 26.40
N PRO A 189 4.84 0.05 27.42
CA PRO A 189 6.30 0.27 27.32
C PRO A 189 7.01 -0.74 26.41
N THR A 190 6.42 -1.12 25.27
CA THR A 190 7.00 -1.96 24.24
C THR A 190 7.32 -1.12 23.00
N ARG A 191 8.58 -1.17 22.61
CA ARG A 191 9.15 -0.58 21.40
C ARG A 191 10.20 -1.52 20.83
N GLY A 192 10.59 -1.25 19.60
CA GLY A 192 11.67 -1.99 18.97
C GLY A 192 11.75 -1.75 17.48
N GLN A 193 12.35 -2.71 16.80
CA GLN A 193 12.63 -2.67 15.36
C GLN A 193 11.86 -3.75 14.62
N ILE A 194 11.50 -3.44 13.38
CA ILE A 194 10.83 -4.37 12.46
C ILE A 194 11.62 -4.41 11.17
N TRP A 195 11.85 -5.63 10.69
CA TRP A 195 12.53 -5.91 9.43
C TRP A 195 11.66 -6.90 8.65
N LEU A 196 11.29 -6.53 7.43
CA LEU A 196 10.42 -7.32 6.58
C LEU A 196 10.97 -7.36 5.17
N GLU A 197 10.88 -8.53 4.55
CA GLU A 197 11.25 -8.76 3.16
C GLU A 197 10.02 -9.19 2.37
N LEU A 198 9.95 -8.70 1.13
CA LEU A 198 8.87 -9.02 0.22
C LEU A 198 9.00 -10.48 -0.24
N ILE A 199 7.97 -11.28 0.00
CA ILE A 199 7.89 -12.66 -0.46
C ILE A 199 7.17 -12.75 -1.80
N THR A 200 6.01 -12.11 -1.93
CA THR A 200 5.23 -12.13 -3.16
C THR A 200 4.33 -10.91 -3.28
N ARG A 201 4.08 -10.47 -4.52
CA ARG A 201 3.08 -9.43 -4.82
C ARG A 201 1.66 -9.99 -4.87
N ASP A 202 1.49 -11.30 -5.00
CA ASP A 202 0.17 -11.93 -4.92
C ASP A 202 -0.08 -12.42 -3.48
N CYS A 203 -0.91 -11.67 -2.75
CA CYS A 203 -1.31 -12.00 -1.39
C CYS A 203 -2.80 -12.33 -1.28
N ALA A 204 -3.43 -12.76 -2.38
CA ALA A 204 -4.83 -13.18 -2.36
C ALA A 204 -4.99 -14.44 -1.48
N GLY A 205 -5.97 -14.42 -0.58
CA GLY A 205 -6.29 -15.57 0.27
C GLY A 205 -5.41 -15.78 1.50
N VAL A 206 -4.53 -14.83 1.84
CA VAL A 206 -3.79 -14.86 3.12
C VAL A 206 -4.63 -14.15 4.19
N ASP A 207 -5.14 -14.92 5.16
CA ASP A 207 -5.93 -14.41 6.28
C ASP A 207 -5.37 -14.85 7.66
N SER A 208 -4.34 -15.69 7.68
CA SER A 208 -3.71 -16.18 8.91
C SER A 208 -2.17 -16.23 8.82
N PHE A 209 -1.53 -16.30 9.98
CA PHE A 209 -0.07 -16.50 10.07
C PHE A 209 0.36 -17.84 9.46
N ALA A 210 -0.44 -18.89 9.61
CA ALA A 210 -0.17 -20.21 9.06
C ALA A 210 -0.19 -20.21 7.52
N ASP A 211 -1.11 -19.47 6.91
CA ASP A 211 -1.17 -19.35 5.44
C ASP A 211 0.02 -18.57 4.89
N ALA A 212 0.44 -17.50 5.58
CA ALA A 212 1.67 -16.80 5.27
C ALA A 212 2.88 -17.75 5.31
N GLN A 213 3.03 -18.55 6.38
CA GLN A 213 4.11 -19.53 6.50
C GLN A 213 4.09 -20.60 5.39
N ARG A 214 2.91 -21.04 4.97
CA ARG A 214 2.78 -21.98 3.84
C ARG A 214 3.32 -21.39 2.54
N ILE A 215 3.05 -20.11 2.27
CA ILE A 215 3.56 -19.42 1.09
C ILE A 215 5.07 -19.21 1.18
N ILE A 216 5.58 -18.80 2.34
CA ILE A 216 7.02 -18.62 2.59
C ILE A 216 7.76 -19.93 2.33
N SER A 217 7.35 -21.03 2.96
CA SER A 217 8.01 -22.33 2.80
C SER A 217 8.02 -22.83 1.36
N LYS A 218 6.95 -22.56 0.59
CA LYS A 218 6.92 -22.83 -0.85
C LYS A 218 7.90 -21.96 -1.61
N HIS A 219 7.98 -20.66 -1.29
CA HIS A 219 8.89 -19.72 -1.92
C HIS A 219 10.36 -20.08 -1.66
N THR A 220 10.73 -20.40 -0.42
CA THR A 220 12.10 -20.81 -0.06
C THR A 220 12.54 -22.05 -0.84
N LYS A 221 11.68 -23.07 -0.92
CA LYS A 221 11.97 -24.29 -1.71
C LYS A 221 12.18 -24.01 -3.20
N LEU A 222 11.47 -23.03 -3.77
CA LEU A 222 11.63 -22.65 -5.17
C LEU A 222 12.94 -21.89 -5.41
N VAL A 223 13.33 -21.03 -4.48
CA VAL A 223 14.60 -20.28 -4.54
C VAL A 223 15.80 -21.22 -4.39
N GLU A 224 15.73 -22.21 -3.49
CA GLU A 224 16.79 -23.21 -3.31
C GLU A 224 16.94 -24.18 -4.50
N ALA A 225 15.88 -24.33 -5.30
CA ALA A 225 15.87 -25.22 -6.47
C ALA A 225 16.28 -24.54 -7.79
N ALA A 226 16.49 -23.22 -7.78
CA ALA A 226 16.83 -22.39 -8.95
C ALA A 226 18.31 -22.00 -8.95
#